data_AF-A0A7S2XCR9-F1
#
_entry.id   AF-A0A7S2XCR9-F1
#
_cell.length_a   1.000
_cell.length_b   1.000
_cell.length_c   1.000
_cell.angle_alpha   90.00
_cell.angle_beta   90.00
_cell.angle_gamma   90.00
#
_symmetry.space_group_name_H-M   'P 1'
#
loop_
_entity.id
_entity.type
_entity.pdbx_description
1 polymer ?
#
loop_
_entity_poly.entity_id
_entity_poly.type
_entity_poly.pdbx_seq_one_letter_code
_entity_poly.pdbx_strand_id
1 'polypeptide(L)'
;TTEGKQRGASERCFQAWAFVGAYRGEALLRLNRAREAEECLREIGDLLERKAEEGKWVKGLRVQVMCNEALTLVAQGRVEDAIDVLSNAFKLNPNSHQVVFNLSVLLLSRPVHAGVADTDKMAVPSAEHTAGLTHWLNFRGIKLNCTLAQCEVELRTRREQKFRLSQRQGALHTQLFRTRSSELQALMLDCIVLKKWVQLKANKVFSKGLERIERRMEEEDT
;
A
#
# COMPACT_ATOMS: atom_id res chain seq x y z
N THR A 1 15.14 -32.11 -2.12
CA THR A 1 14.52 -31.15 -1.18
C THR A 1 13.33 -30.43 -1.82
N THR A 2 12.32 -31.20 -2.24
CA THR A 2 11.05 -30.67 -2.79
C THR A 2 10.06 -30.33 -1.67
N GLU A 3 10.06 -31.10 -0.58
CA GLU A 3 9.20 -30.88 0.60
C GLU A 3 9.46 -29.53 1.30
N GLY A 4 10.72 -29.10 1.40
CA GLY A 4 11.06 -27.79 1.97
C GLY A 4 10.54 -26.61 1.13
N LYS A 5 10.53 -26.75 -0.20
CA LYS A 5 9.97 -25.72 -1.10
C LYS A 5 8.45 -25.63 -1.01
N GLN A 6 7.76 -26.75 -0.82
CA GLN A 6 6.30 -26.77 -0.64
C GLN A 6 5.87 -26.17 0.70
N ARG A 7 6.59 -26.45 1.81
CA ARG A 7 6.31 -25.80 3.11
C ARG A 7 6.48 -24.28 3.07
N GLY A 8 7.53 -23.77 2.41
CA GLY A 8 7.75 -22.32 2.31
C GLY A 8 6.75 -21.58 1.41
N ALA A 9 6.04 -22.29 0.53
CA ALA A 9 4.97 -21.72 -0.28
C ALA A 9 3.65 -21.63 0.51
N SER A 10 3.30 -22.68 1.26
CA SER A 10 2.09 -22.67 2.08
C SER A 10 2.15 -21.65 3.22
N GLU A 11 3.33 -21.45 3.82
CA GLU A 11 3.51 -20.44 4.88
C GLU A 11 3.31 -19.02 4.36
N ARG A 12 3.85 -18.67 3.18
CA ARG A 12 3.67 -17.35 2.58
C ARG A 12 2.22 -17.08 2.19
N CYS A 13 1.52 -18.08 1.67
CA CYS A 13 0.09 -17.97 1.39
C CYS A 13 -0.71 -17.74 2.68
N PHE A 14 -0.38 -18.46 3.75
CA PHE A 14 -1.02 -18.29 5.05
C PHE A 14 -0.77 -16.89 5.64
N GLN A 15 0.48 -16.41 5.60
CA GLN A 15 0.83 -15.05 6.02
C GLN A 15 -0.01 -14.01 5.27
N ALA A 16 -0.02 -14.08 3.93
CA ALA A 16 -0.78 -13.15 3.10
C ALA A 16 -2.28 -13.18 3.44
N TRP A 17 -2.85 -14.37 3.61
CA TRP A 17 -4.25 -14.54 3.99
C TRP A 17 -4.56 -13.91 5.36
N ALA A 18 -3.73 -14.17 6.37
CA ALA A 18 -3.93 -13.62 7.71
C ALA A 18 -3.84 -12.09 7.75
N PHE A 19 -2.90 -11.50 6.98
CA PHE A 19 -2.84 -10.05 6.82
C PHE A 19 -4.09 -9.48 6.14
N VAL A 20 -4.52 -10.09 5.03
CA VAL A 20 -5.74 -9.66 4.31
C VAL A 20 -6.96 -9.73 5.22
N GLY A 21 -7.07 -10.79 6.02
CA GLY A 21 -8.14 -10.93 7.00
C GLY A 21 -8.13 -9.84 8.07
N ALA A 22 -6.96 -9.52 8.63
CA ALA A 22 -6.82 -8.46 9.63
C ALA A 22 -7.25 -7.08 9.09
N TYR A 23 -6.83 -6.76 7.86
CA TYR A 23 -7.26 -5.53 7.17
C TYR A 23 -8.75 -5.54 6.80
N ARG A 24 -9.30 -6.70 6.45
CA ARG A 24 -10.74 -6.84 6.21
C ARG A 24 -11.54 -6.55 7.47
N GLY A 25 -11.13 -7.06 8.63
CA GLY A 25 -11.75 -6.74 9.91
C GLY A 25 -11.75 -5.24 10.21
N GLU A 26 -10.61 -4.57 10.01
CA GLU A 26 -10.51 -3.11 10.16
C GLU A 26 -11.43 -2.35 9.18
N ALA A 27 -11.47 -2.77 7.92
CA ALA A 27 -12.34 -2.16 6.91
C ALA A 27 -13.82 -2.33 7.25
N LEU A 28 -14.23 -3.51 7.73
CA LEU A 28 -15.60 -3.78 8.18
C LEU A 28 -15.98 -2.89 9.36
N LEU A 29 -15.07 -2.67 10.30
CA LEU A 29 -15.28 -1.77 11.43
C LEU A 29 -15.51 -0.33 10.96
N ARG A 30 -14.72 0.17 10.01
CA ARG A 30 -14.91 1.51 9.40
C ARG A 30 -16.24 1.67 8.66
N LEU A 31 -16.79 0.56 8.17
CA LEU A 31 -18.11 0.52 7.54
C LEU A 31 -19.25 0.30 8.55
N ASN A 32 -18.97 0.36 9.86
CA ASN A 32 -19.92 0.11 10.94
C ASN A 32 -20.56 -1.30 10.90
N ARG A 33 -19.86 -2.28 10.34
CA ARG A 33 -20.28 -3.69 10.27
C ARG A 33 -19.60 -4.50 11.39
N ALA A 34 -19.84 -4.08 12.64
CA ALA A 34 -19.08 -4.57 13.79
C ALA A 34 -19.21 -6.09 14.04
N ARG A 35 -20.37 -6.70 13.78
CA ARG A 35 -20.54 -8.16 13.98
C ARG A 35 -19.71 -8.98 13.00
N GLU A 36 -19.73 -8.62 11.73
CA GLU A 36 -18.92 -9.29 10.70
C GLU A 36 -17.42 -9.07 10.90
N ALA A 37 -17.04 -7.90 11.41
CA ALA A 37 -15.66 -7.62 11.79
C ALA A 37 -15.20 -8.57 12.91
N GLU A 38 -16.03 -8.78 13.94
CA GLU A 38 -15.74 -9.68 15.05
C GLU A 38 -15.58 -11.13 14.59
N GLU A 39 -16.52 -11.64 13.78
CA GLU A 39 -16.45 -13.00 13.22
C GLU A 39 -15.17 -13.21 12.42
N CYS A 40 -14.86 -12.27 11.51
CA CYS A 40 -13.66 -12.33 10.68
C CYS A 40 -12.38 -12.30 11.54
N LEU A 41 -12.32 -11.46 12.57
CA LEU A 41 -11.14 -11.32 13.42
C LEU A 41 -10.97 -12.53 14.35
N ARG A 42 -12.06 -13.11 14.85
CA ARG A 42 -12.05 -14.32 15.69
C ARG A 42 -11.51 -15.52 14.92
N GLU A 43 -11.98 -15.75 13.70
CA GLU A 43 -11.46 -16.84 12.85
C GLU A 43 -9.94 -16.74 12.63
N ILE A 44 -9.44 -15.53 12.41
CA ILE A 44 -8.00 -15.28 12.23
C ILE A 44 -7.27 -15.46 13.56
N GLY A 45 -7.83 -14.98 14.67
CA GLY A 45 -7.29 -15.13 16.01
C GLY A 45 -7.06 -16.60 16.37
N ASP A 46 -8.07 -17.44 16.17
CA ASP A 46 -8.00 -18.89 16.41
C ASP A 46 -6.92 -19.57 15.58
N LEU A 47 -6.77 -19.17 14.30
CA LEU A 47 -5.75 -19.71 13.42
C LEU A 47 -4.34 -19.27 13.82
N LEU A 48 -4.16 -18.01 14.25
CA LEU A 48 -2.89 -17.51 14.75
C LEU A 48 -2.50 -18.15 16.08
N GLU A 49 -3.49 -18.50 16.92
CA GLU A 49 -3.26 -19.22 18.17
C GLU A 49 -2.77 -20.64 17.92
N ARG A 50 -3.38 -21.37 16.98
CA ARG A 50 -2.90 -22.71 16.56
C ARG A 50 -1.48 -22.70 16.02
N LYS A 51 -1.03 -21.54 15.50
CA LYS A 51 0.31 -21.34 14.91
C LYS A 51 1.23 -20.48 15.79
N ALA A 52 0.92 -20.33 17.08
CA ALA A 52 1.67 -19.45 17.98
C ALA A 52 3.19 -19.76 18.06
N GLU A 53 3.57 -20.99 17.75
CA GLU A 53 4.97 -21.46 17.75
C GLU A 53 5.73 -21.09 16.46
N GLU A 54 5.05 -20.72 15.37
CA GLU A 54 5.62 -20.55 14.03
C GLU A 54 6.37 -19.21 13.79
N GLY A 55 6.65 -18.46 14.86
CA GLY A 55 7.67 -17.42 14.85
C GLY A 55 7.21 -16.00 15.19
N LYS A 56 8.17 -15.06 15.07
CA LYS A 56 8.04 -13.69 15.56
C LYS A 56 6.92 -12.89 14.88
N TRP A 57 6.64 -13.18 13.60
CA TRP A 57 5.62 -12.46 12.83
C TRP A 57 4.19 -12.77 13.33
N VAL A 58 3.91 -14.01 13.73
CA VAL A 58 2.62 -14.43 14.28
C VAL A 58 2.28 -13.64 15.54
N LYS A 59 3.26 -13.45 16.44
CA LYS A 59 3.08 -12.66 17.66
C LYS A 59 2.70 -11.21 17.35
N GLY A 60 3.37 -10.58 16.38
CA GLY A 60 3.06 -9.21 15.97
C GLY A 60 1.66 -9.07 15.38
N LEU A 61 1.31 -9.99 14.46
CA LEU A 61 -0.01 -9.97 13.82
C LEU A 61 -1.14 -10.31 14.80
N ARG A 62 -0.93 -11.25 15.73
CA ARG A 62 -1.89 -11.60 16.78
C ARG A 62 -2.23 -10.39 17.65
N VAL A 63 -1.23 -9.62 18.05
CA VAL A 63 -1.44 -8.38 18.81
C VAL A 63 -2.27 -7.37 18.01
N GLN A 64 -2.00 -7.22 16.70
CA GLN A 64 -2.79 -6.35 15.84
C GLN A 64 -4.25 -6.81 15.71
N VAL A 65 -4.49 -8.11 15.51
CA VAL A 65 -5.84 -8.68 15.44
C VAL A 65 -6.59 -8.45 16.74
N MET A 66 -5.96 -8.67 17.90
CA MET A 66 -6.57 -8.42 19.21
C MET A 66 -6.88 -6.93 19.44
N CYS A 67 -6.05 -6.00 18.95
CA CYS A 67 -6.38 -4.57 18.98
C CYS A 67 -7.63 -4.25 18.16
N ASN A 68 -7.76 -4.82 16.96
CA ASN A 68 -8.92 -4.61 16.11
C ASN A 68 -10.18 -5.26 16.70
N GLU A 69 -10.04 -6.43 17.33
CA GLU A 69 -11.12 -7.12 18.03
C GLU A 69 -11.64 -6.28 19.20
N ALA A 70 -10.74 -5.74 20.02
CA ALA A 70 -11.12 -4.86 21.12
C ALA A 70 -11.86 -3.60 20.64
N LEU A 71 -11.40 -2.95 19.57
CA LEU A 71 -12.12 -1.81 18.98
C LEU A 71 -13.50 -2.21 18.45
N THR A 72 -13.63 -3.43 17.94
CA THR A 72 -14.91 -3.98 17.47
C THR A 72 -15.86 -4.23 18.63
N LEU A 73 -15.37 -4.78 19.74
CA LEU A 73 -16.14 -4.99 20.97
C LEU A 73 -16.64 -3.65 21.56
N VAL A 74 -15.80 -2.63 21.55
CA VAL A 74 -16.17 -1.27 21.95
C VAL A 74 -17.29 -0.71 21.08
N ALA A 75 -17.21 -0.88 19.77
CA ALA A 75 -18.26 -0.45 18.85
C ALA A 75 -19.61 -1.17 19.10
N GLN A 76 -19.58 -2.36 19.71
CA GLN A 76 -20.76 -3.10 20.14
C GLN A 76 -21.24 -2.74 21.57
N GLY A 77 -20.53 -1.86 22.28
CA GLY A 77 -20.82 -1.51 23.68
C GLY A 77 -20.27 -2.49 24.72
N ARG A 78 -19.47 -3.48 24.30
CA ARG A 78 -18.87 -4.52 25.16
C ARG A 78 -17.49 -4.07 25.66
N VAL A 79 -17.48 -3.02 26.49
CA VAL A 79 -16.25 -2.35 26.92
C VAL A 79 -15.36 -3.24 27.80
N GLU A 80 -15.95 -4.02 28.71
CA GLU A 80 -15.19 -4.90 29.62
C GLU A 80 -14.49 -6.04 28.85
N ASP A 81 -15.19 -6.68 27.91
CA ASP A 81 -14.59 -7.70 27.03
C ASP A 81 -13.40 -7.13 26.22
N ALA A 82 -13.52 -5.87 25.77
CA ALA A 82 -12.44 -5.20 25.05
C ALA A 82 -11.20 -4.97 25.93
N ILE A 83 -11.40 -4.65 27.21
CA ILE A 83 -10.33 -4.51 28.20
C ILE A 83 -9.62 -5.85 28.43
N ASP A 84 -10.37 -6.94 28.53
CA ASP A 84 -9.80 -8.29 28.70
C ASP A 84 -8.96 -8.69 27.49
N VAL A 85 -9.46 -8.47 26.27
CA VAL A 85 -8.73 -8.73 25.03
C VAL A 85 -7.43 -7.92 24.99
N LEU A 86 -7.48 -6.61 25.26
CA LEU A 86 -6.27 -5.77 25.25
C LEU A 86 -5.30 -6.10 26.39
N SER A 87 -5.79 -6.53 27.54
CA SER A 87 -4.96 -6.99 28.66
C SER A 87 -4.19 -8.25 28.28
N ASN A 88 -4.81 -9.16 27.54
CA ASN A 88 -4.13 -10.33 26.98
C ASN A 88 -3.14 -9.94 25.87
N ALA A 89 -3.50 -8.99 25.00
CA ALA A 89 -2.59 -8.45 23.98
C ALA A 89 -1.36 -7.77 24.61
N PHE A 90 -1.53 -7.10 25.75
CA PHE A 90 -0.44 -6.46 26.49
C PHE A 90 0.54 -7.48 27.06
N LYS A 91 0.04 -8.60 27.61
CA LYS A 91 0.90 -9.71 28.06
C LYS A 91 1.73 -10.30 26.92
N LEU A 92 1.17 -10.36 25.69
CA LEU A 92 1.87 -10.86 24.51
C LEU A 92 2.96 -9.91 24.01
N ASN A 93 2.70 -8.60 24.02
CA ASN A 93 3.67 -7.59 23.61
C ASN A 93 3.53 -6.30 24.44
N PRO A 94 4.23 -6.22 25.59
CA PRO A 94 4.16 -5.05 26.47
C PRO A 94 4.69 -3.75 25.82
N ASN A 95 5.49 -3.88 24.76
CA ASN A 95 6.07 -2.74 24.04
C ASN A 95 5.19 -2.26 22.87
N SER A 96 4.01 -2.86 22.66
CA SER A 96 3.09 -2.44 21.62
C SER A 96 2.42 -1.11 21.98
N HIS A 97 2.83 -0.03 21.32
CA HIS A 97 2.26 1.30 21.51
C HIS A 97 0.75 1.32 21.25
N GLN A 98 0.27 0.57 20.25
CA GLN A 98 -1.14 0.46 19.91
C GLN A 98 -1.96 -0.14 21.07
N VAL A 99 -1.46 -1.21 21.69
CA VAL A 99 -2.15 -1.88 22.81
C VAL A 99 -2.22 -0.94 24.00
N VAL A 100 -1.10 -0.33 24.38
CA VAL A 100 -1.04 0.54 25.55
C VAL A 100 -1.92 1.78 25.36
N PHE A 101 -1.91 2.37 24.16
CA PHE A 101 -2.80 3.46 23.81
C PHE A 101 -4.28 3.05 23.90
N ASN A 102 -4.69 2.00 23.19
CA ASN A 102 -6.09 1.55 23.19
C ASN A 102 -6.58 1.18 24.59
N LEU A 103 -5.78 0.42 25.36
CA LEU A 103 -6.12 0.01 26.72
C LEU A 103 -6.26 1.23 27.64
N SER A 104 -5.36 2.21 27.51
CA SER A 104 -5.44 3.42 28.32
C SER A 104 -6.66 4.29 28.03
N VAL A 105 -7.01 4.45 26.75
CA VAL A 105 -8.21 5.16 26.35
C VAL A 105 -9.45 4.47 26.92
N LEU A 106 -9.49 3.14 26.90
CA LEU A 106 -10.60 2.37 27.45
C LEU A 106 -10.69 2.42 28.98
N LEU A 107 -9.57 2.38 29.68
CA LEU A 107 -9.55 2.52 31.14
C LEU A 107 -9.97 3.92 31.58
N LEU A 108 -9.63 4.96 30.80
CA LEU A 108 -10.06 6.35 31.05
C LEU A 108 -11.53 6.59 30.69
N SER A 109 -12.03 5.95 29.63
CA SER A 109 -13.42 6.08 29.19
C SER A 109 -14.38 5.20 29.98
N ARG A 110 -13.85 4.26 30.78
CA ARG A 110 -14.65 3.44 31.68
C ARG A 110 -15.44 4.37 32.60
N PRO A 111 -16.78 4.41 32.50
CA PRO A 111 -17.56 5.25 33.39
C PRO A 111 -17.34 4.72 34.81
N VAL A 112 -16.80 5.56 35.69
CA VAL A 112 -16.63 5.31 37.14
C VAL A 112 -18.01 5.18 37.84
N HIS A 113 -19.10 5.09 37.07
CA HIS A 113 -20.48 5.23 37.51
C HIS A 113 -21.15 3.91 37.94
N ALA A 114 -20.38 2.95 38.45
CA ALA A 114 -20.94 1.76 39.11
C ALA A 114 -20.28 1.49 40.48
N GLY A 115 -20.22 2.51 41.34
CA GLY A 115 -20.61 2.27 42.73
C GLY A 115 -22.13 2.08 42.74
N VAL A 116 -22.75 1.16 43.48
CA VAL A 116 -22.39 0.61 44.78
C VAL A 116 -23.10 -0.74 44.93
N ALA A 117 -22.36 -1.84 45.13
CA ALA A 117 -22.82 -3.01 45.92
C ALA A 117 -21.72 -4.04 46.24
N ASP A 118 -20.77 -4.34 45.34
CA ASP A 118 -19.90 -5.53 45.50
C ASP A 118 -18.39 -5.25 45.37
N THR A 119 -17.87 -4.20 46.03
CA THR A 119 -16.44 -3.85 45.99
C THR A 119 -15.55 -4.66 46.94
N ASP A 120 -15.69 -5.99 46.99
CA ASP A 120 -14.84 -6.84 47.85
C ASP A 120 -14.01 -7.91 47.13
N LYS A 121 -14.10 -8.05 45.79
CA LYS A 121 -13.41 -9.17 45.09
C LYS A 121 -12.66 -8.86 43.80
N MET A 122 -12.62 -7.63 43.30
CA MET A 122 -11.76 -7.29 42.16
C MET A 122 -10.58 -6.46 42.61
N ALA A 123 -9.39 -7.04 42.52
CA ALA A 123 -8.11 -6.38 42.66
C ALA A 123 -8.00 -5.27 41.59
N VAL A 124 -8.49 -4.09 41.93
CA VAL A 124 -8.20 -2.86 41.20
C VAL A 124 -6.68 -2.66 41.28
N PRO A 125 -5.94 -2.51 40.17
CA PRO A 125 -4.55 -2.11 40.22
C PRO A 125 -4.47 -0.83 41.04
N SER A 126 -3.62 -0.79 42.07
CA SER A 126 -3.48 0.38 42.95
C SER A 126 -3.41 1.67 42.12
N ALA A 127 -3.96 2.78 42.62
CA ALA A 127 -3.99 4.07 41.92
C ALA A 127 -2.60 4.52 41.39
N GLU A 128 -1.52 3.96 41.95
CA GLU A 128 -0.13 4.11 41.49
C GLU A 128 0.12 3.51 40.10
N HIS A 129 -0.53 2.40 39.74
CA HIS A 129 -0.43 1.80 38.40
C HIS A 129 -1.12 2.65 37.33
N THR A 130 -2.29 3.23 37.63
CA THR A 130 -2.97 4.16 36.71
C THR A 130 -2.17 5.44 36.53
N ALA A 131 -1.62 6.00 37.61
CA ALA A 131 -0.76 7.19 37.57
C ALA A 131 0.52 6.92 36.76
N GLY A 132 1.14 5.76 36.97
CA GLY A 132 2.29 5.27 36.22
C GLY A 132 1.97 5.09 34.73
N LEU A 133 0.79 4.54 34.39
CA LEU A 133 0.35 4.39 33.00
C LEU A 133 0.13 5.75 32.32
N THR A 134 -0.57 6.70 32.97
CA THR A 134 -0.75 8.06 32.44
C THR A 134 0.57 8.80 32.27
N HIS A 135 1.51 8.66 33.20
CA HIS A 135 2.84 9.27 33.08
C HIS A 135 3.66 8.61 31.96
N TRP A 136 3.61 7.27 31.84
CA TRP A 136 4.26 6.53 30.76
C TRP A 136 3.67 6.84 29.39
N LEU A 137 2.35 7.01 29.28
CA LEU A 137 1.63 7.42 28.07
C LEU A 137 1.93 8.86 27.70
N ASN A 138 1.97 9.78 28.66
CA ASN A 138 2.38 11.15 28.39
C ASN A 138 3.84 11.19 27.91
N PHE A 139 4.75 10.52 28.62
CA PHE A 139 6.17 10.58 28.28
C PHE A 139 6.50 9.86 26.96
N ARG A 140 5.93 8.67 26.73
CA ARG A 140 6.23 7.84 25.56
C ARG A 140 5.30 8.13 24.39
N GLY A 141 4.04 8.52 24.64
CA GLY A 141 3.09 8.99 23.63
C GLY A 141 3.48 10.34 23.04
N ILE A 142 4.01 11.29 23.83
CA ILE A 142 4.63 12.51 23.28
C ILE A 142 5.83 12.13 22.42
N LYS A 143 6.68 11.20 22.87
CA LYS A 143 7.84 10.74 22.10
C LYS A 143 7.45 10.02 20.80
N LEU A 144 6.43 9.16 20.85
CA LEU A 144 5.90 8.42 19.70
C LEU A 144 5.17 9.32 18.72
N ASN A 145 4.36 10.27 19.18
CA ASN A 145 3.71 11.26 18.32
C ASN A 145 4.73 12.19 17.67
N CYS A 146 5.78 12.60 18.39
CA CYS A 146 6.90 13.34 17.78
C CYS A 146 7.60 12.50 16.70
N THR A 147 7.87 11.21 16.93
CA THR A 147 8.49 10.35 15.92
C THR A 147 7.55 10.00 14.76
N LEU A 148 6.25 9.83 15.00
CA LEU A 148 5.25 9.58 13.96
C LEU A 148 5.04 10.83 13.10
N ALA A 149 4.96 12.01 13.70
CA ALA A 149 4.93 13.27 12.97
C ALA A 149 6.19 13.46 12.12
N GLN A 150 7.38 13.12 12.66
CA GLN A 150 8.63 13.13 11.89
C GLN A 150 8.61 12.13 10.73
N CYS A 151 8.14 10.89 10.97
CA CYS A 151 8.00 9.89 9.92
C CYS A 151 6.95 10.26 8.87
N GLU A 152 5.85 10.91 9.24
CA GLU A 152 4.83 11.38 8.30
C GLU A 152 5.36 12.50 7.41
N VAL A 153 6.12 13.44 7.98
CA VAL A 153 6.81 14.48 7.20
C VAL A 153 7.83 13.83 6.25
N GLU A 154 8.58 12.84 6.70
CA GLU A 154 9.52 12.10 5.86
C GLU A 154 8.82 11.30 4.73
N LEU A 155 7.68 10.67 5.02
CA LEU A 155 6.89 9.96 4.02
C LEU A 155 6.25 10.92 3.01
N ARG A 156 5.77 12.09 3.44
CA ARG A 156 5.24 13.14 2.55
C ARG A 156 6.33 13.66 1.63
N THR A 157 7.50 14.00 2.16
CA THR A 157 8.65 14.44 1.35
C THR A 157 9.12 13.37 0.38
N ARG A 158 9.16 12.08 0.76
CA ARG A 158 9.47 10.98 -0.16
C ARG A 158 8.42 10.79 -1.25
N ARG A 159 7.13 10.96 -0.94
CA ARG A 159 6.04 10.93 -1.94
C ARG A 159 6.15 12.09 -2.92
N GLU A 160 6.43 13.29 -2.43
CA GLU A 160 6.69 14.46 -3.28
C GLU A 160 7.92 14.28 -4.15
N GLN A 161 9.01 13.71 -3.63
CA GLN A 161 10.20 13.38 -4.42
C GLN A 161 9.88 12.37 -5.53
N LYS A 162 9.15 11.29 -5.22
CA LYS A 162 8.71 10.32 -6.24
C LYS A 162 7.81 10.95 -7.29
N PHE A 163 6.89 11.81 -6.88
CA PHE A 163 6.01 12.54 -7.80
C PHE A 163 6.81 13.48 -8.72
N ARG A 164 7.77 14.23 -8.18
CA ARG A 164 8.69 15.08 -8.96
C ARG A 164 9.55 14.27 -9.94
N LEU A 165 10.03 13.09 -9.53
CA LEU A 165 10.77 12.19 -10.41
C LEU A 165 9.89 11.65 -11.55
N SER A 166 8.64 11.29 -11.25
CA SER A 166 7.67 10.86 -12.26
C SER A 166 7.34 11.98 -13.25
N GLN A 167 7.13 13.21 -12.78
CA GLN A 167 6.94 14.37 -13.66
C GLN A 167 8.16 14.66 -14.54
N ARG A 168 9.38 14.57 -13.99
CA ARG A 168 10.62 14.72 -14.77
C ARG A 168 10.76 13.64 -15.84
N GLN A 169 10.44 12.38 -15.52
CA GLN A 169 10.44 11.29 -16.49
C GLN A 169 9.41 11.53 -17.60
N GLY A 170 8.19 11.98 -17.26
CA GLY A 170 7.17 12.34 -18.25
C GLY A 170 7.61 13.49 -19.17
N ALA A 171 8.24 14.53 -18.60
CA ALA A 171 8.80 15.64 -19.38
C ALA A 171 9.92 15.18 -20.33
N LEU A 172 10.82 14.30 -19.86
CA LEU A 172 11.92 13.75 -20.66
C LEU A 172 11.39 12.87 -21.80
N HIS A 173 10.38 12.03 -21.54
CA HIS A 173 9.69 11.26 -22.56
C HIS A 173 9.02 12.14 -23.61
N THR A 174 8.38 13.23 -23.19
CA THR A 174 7.74 14.19 -24.10
C THR A 174 8.79 14.90 -24.96
N GLN A 175 9.93 15.28 -24.39
CA GLN A 175 11.04 15.91 -25.11
C GLN A 175 11.67 14.95 -26.13
N LEU A 176 11.94 13.70 -25.75
CA LEU A 176 12.43 12.64 -26.63
C LEU A 176 11.45 12.32 -27.76
N PHE A 177 10.14 12.35 -27.48
CA PHE A 177 9.11 12.14 -28.51
C PHE A 177 9.10 13.29 -29.52
N ARG A 178 9.24 14.55 -29.07
CA ARG A 178 9.34 15.72 -29.95
C ARG A 178 10.57 15.67 -30.84
N THR A 179 11.75 15.33 -30.30
CA THR A 179 12.99 15.26 -31.09
C THR A 179 12.94 14.13 -32.12
N ARG A 180 12.45 12.94 -31.73
CA ARG A 180 12.26 11.82 -32.67
C ARG A 180 11.22 12.13 -33.73
N SER A 181 10.15 12.86 -33.38
CA SER A 181 9.15 13.31 -34.36
C SER A 181 9.74 14.29 -35.37
N SER A 182 10.62 15.21 -34.96
CA SER A 182 11.29 16.13 -35.89
C SER A 182 12.31 15.41 -36.79
N GLU A 183 13.04 14.43 -36.27
CA GLU A 183 13.98 13.60 -37.05
C GLU A 183 13.23 12.74 -38.09
N LEU A 184 12.10 12.13 -37.69
CA LEU A 184 11.23 11.41 -38.62
C LEU A 184 10.62 12.31 -39.69
N GLN A 185 10.19 13.53 -39.32
CA GLN A 185 9.68 14.51 -40.28
C GLN A 185 10.76 14.96 -41.28
N ALA A 186 12.00 15.16 -40.84
CA ALA A 186 13.12 15.49 -41.72
C ALA A 186 13.43 14.35 -42.70
N LEU A 187 13.49 13.10 -42.21
CA LEU A 187 13.70 11.93 -43.07
C LEU A 187 12.57 11.74 -44.08
N MET A 188 11.30 11.97 -43.69
CA MET A 188 10.19 11.92 -44.64
C MET A 188 10.30 12.99 -45.72
N LEU A 189 10.72 14.22 -45.38
CA LEU A 189 10.94 15.27 -46.37
C LEU A 189 12.05 14.87 -47.35
N ASP A 190 13.16 14.32 -46.86
CA ASP A 190 14.26 13.84 -47.70
C ASP A 190 13.81 12.73 -48.64
N CYS A 191 13.00 11.77 -48.15
CA CYS A 191 12.41 10.74 -49.01
C CYS A 191 11.47 11.32 -50.08
N ILE A 192 10.67 12.34 -49.76
CA ILE A 192 9.78 13.00 -50.73
C ILE A 192 10.60 13.72 -51.80
N VAL A 193 11.65 14.44 -51.41
CA VAL A 193 12.56 15.13 -52.33
C VAL A 193 13.26 14.13 -53.24
N LEU A 194 13.77 13.02 -52.67
CA LEU A 194 14.43 11.96 -53.42
C LEU A 194 13.48 11.32 -54.44
N LYS A 195 12.24 11.01 -54.04
CA LYS A 195 11.21 10.46 -54.92
C LYS A 195 10.89 11.40 -56.08
N LYS A 196 10.74 12.70 -55.82
CA LYS A 196 10.47 13.71 -56.85
C LYS A 196 11.65 13.86 -57.81
N TRP A 197 12.88 13.79 -57.31
CA TRP A 197 14.09 13.84 -58.13
C TRP A 197 14.23 12.61 -59.04
N VAL A 198 13.97 11.40 -58.53
CA VAL A 198 13.96 10.16 -59.33
C VAL A 198 12.91 10.25 -60.44
N GLN A 199 11.70 10.74 -60.12
CA GLN A 199 10.64 10.92 -61.10
C GLN A 199 11.01 11.91 -62.21
N LEU A 200 11.64 13.05 -61.85
CA LEU A 200 12.13 14.02 -62.83
C LEU A 200 13.23 13.45 -63.73
N LYS A 201 14.16 12.65 -63.17
CA LYS A 201 15.18 11.94 -63.97
C LYS A 201 14.57 10.91 -64.91
N ALA A 202 13.61 10.11 -64.44
CA ALA A 202 12.91 9.13 -65.26
C ALA A 202 12.19 9.81 -66.43
N ASN A 203 11.47 10.91 -66.17
CA ASN A 203 10.80 11.70 -67.20
C ASN A 203 11.78 12.28 -68.23
N LYS A 204 12.95 12.76 -67.79
CA LYS A 204 14.00 13.28 -68.70
C LYS A 204 14.65 12.20 -69.56
N VAL A 205 14.78 10.98 -69.04
CA VAL A 205 15.27 9.82 -69.83
C VAL A 205 14.20 9.38 -70.82
N PHE A 206 12.93 9.34 -70.40
CA PHE A 206 11.80 8.97 -71.24
C PHE A 206 11.58 9.97 -72.39
N SER A 207 11.64 11.28 -72.13
CA SER A 207 11.50 12.31 -73.16
C SER A 207 12.61 12.21 -74.22
N LYS A 208 13.86 11.99 -73.79
CA LYS A 208 14.99 11.75 -74.70
C LYS A 208 14.87 10.45 -75.50
N GLY A 209 14.15 9.45 -74.96
CA GLY A 209 13.83 8.22 -75.67
C GLY A 209 12.82 8.47 -76.78
N LEU A 210 11.75 9.20 -76.47
CA LEU A 210 10.73 9.60 -77.45
C LEU A 210 11.31 10.43 -78.60
N GLU A 211 12.12 11.45 -78.29
CA GLU A 211 12.77 12.30 -79.30
C GLU A 211 13.69 11.51 -80.26
N ARG A 212 14.21 10.34 -79.85
CA ARG A 212 15.00 9.46 -80.74
C ARG A 212 14.12 8.59 -81.61
N ILE A 213 12.97 8.16 -81.09
CA ILE A 213 12.01 7.35 -81.85
C ILE A 213 11.37 8.23 -82.93
N GLU A 214 10.94 9.44 -82.58
CA GLU A 214 10.39 10.41 -83.54
C GLU A 214 11.37 10.71 -84.68
N ARG A 215 12.65 10.98 -84.35
CA ARG A 215 13.69 11.21 -85.37
C ARG A 215 13.92 10.03 -86.30
N ARG A 216 13.85 8.79 -85.78
CA ARG A 216 13.99 7.59 -86.62
C ARG A 216 12.81 7.42 -87.56
N MET A 217 11.60 7.72 -87.10
CA MET A 217 10.41 7.68 -87.95
C MET A 217 10.50 8.74 -89.06
N GLU A 218 10.99 9.95 -88.75
CA GLU A 218 11.23 10.99 -89.76
C GLU A 218 12.32 10.61 -90.77
N GLU A 219 13.39 9.93 -90.34
CA GLU A 219 14.46 9.43 -91.22
C GLU A 219 14.01 8.26 -92.12
N GLU A 220 13.05 7.44 -91.68
CA GLU A 220 12.49 6.34 -92.49
C GLU A 220 11.48 6.81 -93.54
N ASP A 221 10.86 7.98 -93.35
CA ASP A 221 9.87 8.57 -94.26
C ASP A 221 10.48 9.43 -95.38
N THR A 222 11.80 9.70 -95.37
CA THR A 222 12.54 10.47 -96.40
C THR A 222 13.36 9.59 -97.33
#